data_AF-T0YN14-F1
#
_entry.id   AF-T0YN14-F1
#
_cell.length_a   1.000
_cell.length_b   1.000
_cell.length_c   1.000
_cell.angle_alpha   90.00
_cell.angle_beta   90.00
_cell.angle_gamma   90.00
#
_symmetry.space_group_name_H-M   'P 1'
#
loop_
_entity.id
_entity.type
_entity.pdbx_description
1 polymer ?
#
loop_
_entity_poly.entity_id
_entity_poly.type
_entity_poly.pdbx_seq_one_letter_code
_entity_poly.pdbx_strand_id
1 'polypeptide(L)'
;MFLLSACASLPKGSPGPFHDINRANFALNEAFDHAVLRPAAHFYVRTIPHPVRIGVHNVFENLGNPVIAVNEFLEGRLRPGIDESGRFLANSTFGVLGLFDVASPMGLRAHHADFDLTLAHVGCPAPAPIS
;
A
#
# COMPACT_ATOMS: atom_id res chain seq x y z
N MET A 1 -15.00 17.05 20.82
CA MET A 1 -14.76 15.60 20.93
C MET A 1 -16.09 14.88 20.73
N PHE A 2 -16.46 14.62 19.47
CA PHE A 2 -17.67 13.87 19.12
C PHE A 2 -17.26 12.42 18.86
N LEU A 3 -17.58 11.54 19.79
CA LEU A 3 -17.39 10.09 19.67
C LEU A 3 -18.59 9.50 18.94
N LEU A 4 -18.46 9.28 17.64
CA LEU A 4 -19.34 8.37 16.90
C LEU A 4 -18.71 6.97 16.94
N SER A 5 -19.00 6.23 18.01
CA SER A 5 -18.64 4.82 18.13
C SER A 5 -19.62 3.98 17.32
N ALA A 6 -19.20 3.56 16.13
CA ALA A 6 -19.89 2.52 15.38
C ALA A 6 -19.42 1.15 15.91
N CYS A 7 -20.14 0.60 16.89
CA CYS A 7 -19.86 -0.74 17.40
C CYS A 7 -20.59 -1.78 16.53
N ALA A 8 -19.96 -2.23 15.45
CA ALA A 8 -20.41 -3.41 14.69
C ALA A 8 -19.52 -4.61 15.04
N SER A 9 -19.62 -5.09 16.28
CA SER A 9 -18.89 -6.27 16.75
C SER A 9 -19.73 -7.52 16.49
N LEU A 10 -19.46 -8.23 15.40
CA LEU A 10 -20.02 -9.56 15.17
C LEU A 10 -19.38 -10.57 16.16
N PRO A 11 -20.13 -11.57 16.64
CA PRO A 11 -19.55 -12.66 17.41
C PRO A 11 -18.40 -13.31 16.63
N LYS A 12 -17.27 -13.59 17.30
CA LYS A 12 -16.14 -14.29 16.68
C LYS A 12 -16.62 -15.59 16.04
N GLY A 13 -16.48 -15.70 14.72
CA GLY A 13 -16.87 -16.89 13.95
C GLY A 13 -18.27 -16.84 13.31
N SER A 14 -19.08 -15.81 13.56
CA SER A 14 -20.31 -15.60 12.79
C SER A 14 -19.96 -15.06 11.40
N PRO A 15 -20.41 -15.69 10.30
CA PRO A 15 -20.30 -15.12 8.98
C PRO A 15 -20.93 -13.73 8.99
N GLY A 16 -20.16 -12.71 8.61
CA GLY A 16 -20.69 -11.36 8.55
C GLY A 16 -21.86 -11.27 7.56
N PRO A 17 -22.66 -10.19 7.63
CA PRO A 17 -23.86 -10.02 6.80
C PRO A 17 -23.59 -10.07 5.29
N PHE A 18 -22.33 -9.90 4.87
CA PHE A 18 -21.89 -9.93 3.47
C PHE A 18 -21.03 -11.17 3.12
N HIS A 19 -21.02 -12.22 3.94
CA HIS A 19 -20.19 -13.41 3.73
C HIS A 19 -20.40 -14.05 2.36
N ASP A 20 -21.65 -14.26 1.95
CA ASP A 20 -21.96 -14.96 0.70
C ASP A 20 -21.59 -14.13 -0.54
N ILE A 21 -21.76 -12.81 -0.45
CA ILE A 21 -21.33 -11.87 -1.49
C ILE A 21 -19.80 -11.85 -1.59
N ASN A 22 -19.09 -11.79 -0.46
CA ASN A 22 -17.64 -11.84 -0.45
C ASN A 22 -17.11 -13.15 -1.04
N ARG A 23 -17.72 -14.29 -0.69
CA ARG A 23 -17.33 -15.60 -1.24
C ARG A 23 -17.60 -15.72 -2.73
N ALA A 24 -18.73 -15.19 -3.23
CA ALA A 24 -19.02 -15.16 -4.66
C ALA A 24 -18.02 -14.28 -5.42
N ASN A 25 -17.71 -13.09 -4.91
CA ASN A 25 -16.70 -12.20 -5.48
C ASN A 25 -15.30 -12.82 -5.42
N PHE A 26 -14.96 -13.51 -4.33
CA PHE A 26 -13.69 -14.22 -4.20
C PHE A 26 -13.55 -15.28 -5.30
N ALA A 27 -14.57 -16.12 -5.50
CA ALA A 27 -14.55 -17.15 -6.55
C ALA A 27 -14.42 -16.54 -7.96
N LEU A 28 -15.09 -15.40 -8.21
CA LEU A 28 -14.95 -14.67 -9.46
C LEU A 28 -13.54 -14.11 -9.65
N ASN A 29 -12.97 -13.49 -8.62
CA ASN A 29 -11.60 -12.96 -8.64
C ASN A 29 -10.58 -14.08 -8.84
N GLU A 30 -10.77 -15.24 -8.21
CA GLU A 30 -9.89 -16.41 -8.35
C GLU A 30 -9.94 -16.99 -9.76
N ALA A 31 -11.14 -17.12 -10.35
CA ALA A 31 -11.29 -17.54 -11.73
C ALA A 31 -10.63 -16.55 -12.71
N PHE A 32 -10.80 -15.25 -12.47
CA PHE A 32 -10.18 -14.21 -13.28
C PHE A 32 -8.65 -14.16 -13.12
N ASP A 33 -8.12 -14.37 -11.91
CA ASP A 33 -6.68 -14.48 -11.67
C ASP A 33 -6.09 -15.62 -12.50
N HIS A 34 -6.69 -16.81 -12.40
CA HIS A 34 -6.20 -17.98 -13.12
C HIS A 34 -6.30 -17.85 -14.64
N ALA A 35 -7.36 -17.22 -15.15
CA ALA A 35 -7.59 -17.09 -16.59
C ALA A 35 -6.80 -15.94 -17.24
N VAL A 36 -6.60 -14.83 -16.52
CA VAL A 36 -6.12 -13.56 -17.11
C VAL A 36 -4.89 -13.00 -16.38
N LEU A 37 -5.00 -12.71 -15.08
CA LEU A 37 -3.95 -11.96 -14.38
C LEU A 37 -2.66 -12.76 -14.23
N ARG A 38 -2.74 -14.02 -13.80
CA ARG A 38 -1.58 -14.89 -13.58
C ARG A 38 -0.83 -15.20 -14.88
N PRO A 39 -1.48 -15.59 -16.00
CA PRO A 39 -0.80 -15.73 -17.28
C PRO A 39 -0.13 -14.43 -17.74
N ALA A 40 -0.80 -13.28 -17.60
CA ALA A 40 -0.24 -11.98 -17.97
C ALA A 40 0.99 -11.61 -17.11
N ALA A 41 0.94 -11.86 -15.80
CA ALA A 41 2.06 -11.64 -14.90
C ALA A 41 3.28 -12.52 -15.26
N HIS A 42 3.06 -13.81 -15.56
CA HIS A 42 4.12 -14.69 -16.03
C HIS A 42 4.73 -14.20 -17.34
N PHE A 43 3.90 -13.76 -18.29
CA PHE A 43 4.37 -13.20 -19.55
C PHE A 43 5.22 -11.93 -19.34
N TYR A 44 4.78 -11.02 -18.45
CA TYR A 44 5.53 -9.83 -18.07
C TYR A 44 6.90 -10.18 -17.48
N VAL A 45 6.95 -11.07 -16.49
CA VAL A 45 8.21 -11.50 -15.84
C VAL A 45 9.15 -12.21 -16.83
N ARG A 46 8.60 -12.96 -17.78
CA ARG A 46 9.38 -13.65 -18.80
C ARG A 46 9.96 -12.70 -19.86
N THR A 47 9.21 -11.68 -20.24
CA THR A 47 9.54 -10.81 -21.39
C THR A 47 10.35 -9.59 -20.98
N ILE A 48 10.05 -9.01 -19.82
CA ILE A 48 10.67 -7.76 -19.36
C ILE A 48 11.92 -8.07 -18.53
N PRO A 49 13.10 -7.53 -18.88
CA PRO A 49 14.34 -7.74 -18.13
C PRO A 49 14.24 -7.25 -16.68
N HIS A 50 14.96 -7.93 -15.78
CA HIS A 50 14.97 -7.63 -14.35
C HIS A 50 15.24 -6.14 -14.02
N PRO A 51 16.20 -5.43 -14.64
CA PRO A 51 16.46 -4.02 -14.34
C PRO A 51 15.27 -3.10 -14.67
N VAL A 52 14.55 -3.39 -15.75
CA VAL A 52 13.35 -2.62 -16.14
C VAL A 52 12.23 -2.84 -15.13
N ARG A 53 12.05 -4.08 -14.66
CA ARG A 53 11.05 -4.38 -13.62
C ARG A 53 11.35 -3.67 -12.31
N ILE A 54 12.62 -3.60 -11.90
CA ILE A 54 13.05 -2.80 -10.75
C ILE A 54 12.71 -1.33 -10.97
N GLY A 55 13.03 -0.77 -12.14
CA GLY A 55 12.72 0.62 -12.44
C GLY A 55 11.23 0.93 -12.33
N VAL A 56 10.38 0.06 -12.87
CA VAL A 56 8.91 0.18 -12.74
C VAL A 56 8.48 0.11 -11.28
N HIS A 57 9.04 -0.83 -10.52
CA HIS A 57 8.76 -0.94 -9.08
C HIS A 57 9.15 0.33 -8.31
N ASN A 58 10.35 0.87 -8.55
CA ASN A 58 10.84 2.09 -7.92
C ASN A 58 9.94 3.30 -8.24
N VAL A 59 9.42 3.40 -9.47
CA VAL A 59 8.48 4.46 -9.84
C VAL A 59 7.21 4.36 -9.00
N PHE A 60 6.64 3.16 -8.85
CA PHE A 60 5.45 2.96 -8.03
C PHE A 60 5.71 3.23 -6.54
N GLU A 61 6.85 2.81 -6.01
CA GLU A 61 7.26 3.17 -4.64
C GLU A 61 7.36 4.69 -4.49
N ASN A 62 8.05 5.37 -5.41
CA ASN A 62 8.20 6.82 -5.40
C ASN A 62 6.85 7.55 -5.43
N LEU A 63 5.88 7.06 -6.21
CA LEU A 63 4.52 7.62 -6.24
C LEU A 63 3.75 7.40 -4.92
N GLY A 64 4.09 6.36 -4.16
CA GLY A 64 3.52 6.09 -2.84
C GLY A 64 4.13 6.94 -1.71
N ASN A 65 5.40 7.33 -1.83
CA ASN A 65 6.13 8.08 -0.79
C ASN A 65 5.39 9.34 -0.27
N PRO A 66 4.74 10.18 -1.10
CA PRO A 66 3.98 11.33 -0.60
C PRO A 66 2.80 10.95 0.31
N VAL A 67 2.10 9.86 -0.03
CA VAL A 67 0.97 9.38 0.78
C VAL A 67 1.47 8.83 2.11
N ILE A 68 2.56 8.06 2.09
CA ILE A 68 3.23 7.55 3.28
C ILE A 68 3.70 8.74 4.14
N ALA A 69 4.35 9.75 3.56
CA ALA A 69 4.81 10.93 4.28
C ALA A 69 3.67 11.66 5.00
N VAL A 70 2.54 11.85 4.32
CA VAL A 70 1.34 12.45 4.92
C VAL A 70 0.83 11.60 6.09
N ASN A 71 0.71 10.29 5.94
CA ASN A 71 0.29 9.40 7.04
C ASN A 71 1.25 9.42 8.22
N GLU A 72 2.56 9.34 7.97
CA GLU A 72 3.60 9.47 9.01
C GLU A 72 3.47 10.80 9.78
N PHE A 73 3.24 11.91 9.07
CA PHE A 73 2.99 13.20 9.73
C PHE A 73 1.69 13.22 10.54
N LEU A 74 0.61 12.62 10.04
CA LEU A 74 -0.67 12.52 10.75
C LEU A 74 -0.56 11.67 12.02
N GLU A 75 0.29 10.65 12.00
CA GLU A 75 0.64 9.83 13.16
C GLU A 75 1.67 10.51 14.10
N GLY A 76 2.10 11.75 13.79
CA GLY A 76 3.08 12.50 14.58
C GLY A 76 4.53 12.06 14.42
N ARG A 77 4.81 11.16 13.46
CA ARG A 77 6.13 10.60 13.16
C ARG A 77 6.90 11.50 12.20
N LEU A 78 7.43 12.61 12.73
CA LEU A 78 8.12 13.64 11.93
C LEU A 78 9.34 13.14 11.15
N ARG A 79 10.23 12.36 11.78
CA ARG A 79 11.46 11.88 11.13
C ARG A 79 11.16 10.95 9.95
N PRO A 80 10.29 9.93 10.09
CA PRO A 80 9.83 9.14 8.96
C PRO A 80 9.17 9.96 7.84
N GLY A 81 8.29 10.91 8.17
CA GLY A 81 7.64 11.73 7.15
C GLY A 81 8.63 12.60 6.36
N ILE A 82 9.68 13.12 7.00
CA ILE A 82 10.78 13.84 6.33
C ILE A 82 11.60 12.89 5.45
N ASP A 83 11.93 11.71 5.95
CA ASP A 83 12.69 10.71 5.17
C ASP A 83 11.93 10.38 3.87
N GLU A 84 10.62 10.12 3.95
CA GLU A 84 9.78 9.82 2.78
C GLU A 84 9.61 11.00 1.81
N SER A 85 9.43 12.20 2.35
CA SER A 85 9.42 13.43 1.55
C SER A 85 10.74 13.60 0.81
N GLY A 86 11.86 13.34 1.48
CA GLY A 86 13.20 13.36 0.91
C GLY A 86 13.38 12.29 -0.16
N ARG A 87 12.88 11.07 0.06
CA ARG A 87 12.90 9.98 -0.92
C ARG A 87 12.15 10.39 -2.18
N PHE A 88 10.93 10.91 -2.05
CA PHE A 88 10.14 11.41 -3.17
C PHE A 88 10.89 12.48 -3.98
N LEU A 89 11.44 13.49 -3.30
CA LEU A 89 12.14 14.58 -3.96
C LEU A 89 13.41 14.08 -4.66
N ALA A 90 14.26 13.32 -3.98
CA ALA A 90 15.51 12.84 -4.53
C ALA A 90 15.29 11.88 -5.71
N ASN A 91 14.39 10.92 -5.56
CA ASN A 91 14.10 9.94 -6.61
C ASN A 91 13.36 10.59 -7.79
N SER A 92 12.48 11.57 -7.57
CA SER A 92 11.80 12.27 -8.67
C SER A 92 12.74 13.19 -9.46
N THR A 93 13.67 13.88 -8.79
CA THR A 93 14.56 14.86 -9.41
C THR A 93 15.83 14.23 -9.98
N PHE A 94 16.57 13.47 -9.16
CA PHE A 94 17.85 12.86 -9.54
C PHE A 94 17.68 11.41 -10.01
N GLY A 95 16.62 10.73 -9.58
CA GLY A 95 16.31 9.36 -9.95
C GLY A 95 15.45 9.19 -11.20
N VAL A 96 15.28 10.24 -12.02
CA VAL A 96 14.46 10.23 -13.24
C VAL A 96 13.01 9.78 -12.94
N LEU A 97 12.26 10.63 -12.23
CA LEU A 97 10.86 10.38 -11.82
C LEU A 97 10.66 9.12 -10.94
N GLY A 98 11.72 8.68 -10.28
CA GLY A 98 11.72 7.47 -9.46
C GLY A 98 12.13 6.19 -10.18
N LEU A 99 12.61 6.27 -11.43
CA LEU A 99 13.15 5.10 -12.13
C LEU A 99 14.37 4.51 -11.38
N PHE A 100 15.19 5.38 -10.79
CA PHE A 100 16.35 5.01 -10.00
C PHE A 100 16.18 5.45 -8.54
N ASP A 101 16.44 4.54 -7.61
CA ASP A 101 16.44 4.84 -6.18
C ASP A 101 17.79 5.44 -5.74
N VAL A 102 17.86 6.76 -5.78
CA VAL A 102 19.02 7.56 -5.34
C VAL A 102 18.92 7.89 -3.85
N ALA A 103 17.72 7.85 -3.28
CA ALA A 103 17.48 8.19 -1.89
C ALA A 103 18.01 7.14 -0.89
N SER A 104 17.92 5.85 -1.23
CA SER A 104 18.47 4.77 -0.40
C SER A 104 19.97 4.90 -0.11
N PRO A 105 20.86 5.10 -1.11
CA PRO A 105 22.28 5.32 -0.82
C PRO A 105 22.59 6.65 -0.11
N MET A 106 21.65 7.62 -0.13
CA MET A 106 21.76 8.85 0.68
C MET A 106 21.42 8.63 2.17
N GLY A 107 21.02 7.42 2.57
CA GLY A 107 20.68 7.06 3.94
C GLY A 107 19.23 7.39 4.32
N LEU A 108 18.38 7.76 3.36
CA LEU A 108 16.95 7.99 3.60
C LEU A 108 16.23 6.64 3.69
N ARG A 109 15.72 6.31 4.88
CA ARG A 109 15.06 5.03 5.14
C ARG A 109 13.66 5.04 4.54
N ALA A 110 13.29 3.93 3.91
CA ALA A 110 11.90 3.68 3.53
C ALA A 110 11.07 3.30 4.76
N HIS A 111 9.82 3.77 4.78
CA HIS A 111 8.82 3.58 5.82
C HIS A 111 7.50 3.15 5.15
N HIS A 112 6.61 2.58 5.95
CA HIS A 112 5.28 2.16 5.50
C HIS A 112 4.24 2.74 6.45
N ALA A 113 3.32 3.51 5.88
CA ALA A 113 2.21 4.12 6.59
C ALA A 113 1.01 4.22 5.65
N ASP A 114 -0.07 3.59 6.08
CA ASP A 114 -1.32 3.51 5.36
C ASP A 114 -2.39 4.26 6.13
N PHE A 115 -3.43 4.72 5.42
CA PHE A 115 -4.51 5.47 6.05
C PHE A 115 -5.23 4.65 7.14
N ASP A 116 -5.35 3.34 6.95
CA ASP A 116 -5.95 2.44 7.94
C ASP A 116 -5.12 2.36 9.23
N LEU A 117 -3.79 2.44 9.11
CA LEU A 117 -2.87 2.52 10.26
C LEU A 117 -2.99 3.88 10.94
N THR A 118 -3.06 4.96 10.17
CA THR A 118 -3.31 6.32 10.70
C THR A 118 -4.62 6.38 11.47
N LEU A 119 -5.69 5.80 10.92
CA LEU A 119 -7.00 5.70 11.56
C LEU A 119 -6.93 4.90 12.86
N ALA A 120 -6.26 3.74 12.83
CA ALA A 120 -6.01 2.94 14.03
C ALA A 120 -5.22 3.72 15.08
N HIS A 121 -4.23 4.51 14.67
CA HIS A 121 -3.43 5.35 15.55
C HIS A 121 -4.26 6.42 16.26
N VAL A 122 -5.24 7.03 15.56
CA VAL A 122 -6.14 8.05 16.14
C VAL A 122 -7.39 7.45 16.81
N GLY A 123 -7.46 6.13 16.97
CA GLY A 123 -8.52 5.43 17.73
C GLY A 123 -9.75 5.03 16.91
N CYS A 124 -9.70 5.13 15.58
CA CYS A 124 -10.72 4.55 14.70
C CYS A 124 -10.35 3.09 14.38
N PRO A 125 -11.24 2.10 14.64
CA PRO A 125 -10.94 0.71 14.33
C PRO A 125 -10.73 0.55 12.81
N ALA A 126 -9.62 -0.10 12.43
CA ALA A 126 -9.36 -0.45 11.04
C ALA A 126 -10.51 -1.33 10.50
N PRO A 127 -10.88 -1.17 9.21
CA PRO A 127 -11.85 -2.04 8.58
C PRO A 127 -11.41 -3.51 8.76
N ALA A 128 -12.40 -4.41 8.93
CA ALA A 128 -12.13 -5.82 9.17
C ALA A 128 -11.23 -6.38 8.05
N PRO A 129 -10.21 -7.20 8.39
CA PRO A 129 -9.32 -7.77 7.39
C PRO A 129 -10.14 -8.57 6.38
N ILE A 130 -10.04 -8.18 5.12
CA ILE A 130 -10.61 -8.91 3.98
C ILE A 130 -9.70 -10.12 3.70
N SER A 131 -9.99 -11.25 4.34
CA SER A 131 -9.44 -12.58 3.99
C SER A 131 -10.28 -13.25 2.93
#